data_AF-A0A9P9HYW3-F1
#
_entry.id   AF-A0A9P9HYW3-F1
#
_cell.length_a   1.000
_cell.length_b   1.000
_cell.length_c   1.000
_cell.angle_alpha   90.00
_cell.angle_beta   90.00
_cell.angle_gamma   90.00
#
_symmetry.space_group_name_H-M   'P 1'
#
loop_
_entity.id
_entity.type
_entity.pdbx_description
1 polymer ?
#
loop_
_entity_poly.entity_id
_entity_poly.type
_entity_poly.pdbx_seq_one_letter_code
_entity_poly.pdbx_strand_id
1 'polypeptide(L)'
;MPPRIGRKKEQFGDFLRRVEGIDPDAEDSELFQLNQRSKELDDLAQGFRHHSIRTQLQQDSHLKLYQAWAKLILTDSHNTSELSDDDLDKLCFPDPVDDHEPFATLKSRLRRFLVFAVEKCVPRSINDKHISYRVLIHYRRNMIFWALRKYSDRRITPPNRGWLDSQMTEIMRYLQSVYKIQTYQASSPSRTCVGT
;
A
#
# COMPACT_ATOMS: atom_id res chain seq x y z
N MET A 1 -13.07 24.59 8.84
CA MET A 1 -11.65 24.71 9.26
C MET A 1 -11.63 24.87 10.76
N PRO A 2 -10.78 24.14 11.49
CA PRO A 2 -10.72 24.31 12.94
C PRO A 2 -10.10 25.67 13.31
N PRO A 3 -10.51 26.28 14.44
CA PRO A 3 -10.05 27.60 14.85
C PRO A 3 -8.54 27.59 15.15
N ARG A 4 -7.88 28.72 14.84
CA ARG A 4 -6.46 28.96 15.10
C ARG A 4 -6.29 29.33 16.57
N ILE A 5 -5.43 28.62 17.29
CA ILE A 5 -5.22 28.82 18.75
C ILE A 5 -4.37 30.07 19.02
N GLY A 6 -3.56 30.54 18.07
CA GLY A 6 -2.75 31.75 18.22
C GLY A 6 -3.44 33.07 17.86
N ARG A 7 -3.01 34.16 18.51
CA ARG A 7 -3.49 35.53 18.21
C ARG A 7 -3.05 35.97 16.80
N LYS A 8 -3.86 36.82 16.15
CA LYS A 8 -3.48 37.42 14.84
C LYS A 8 -2.16 38.20 15.01
N LYS A 9 -1.14 37.84 14.23
CA LYS A 9 0.23 38.44 14.16
C LYS A 9 1.26 37.99 15.20
N GLU A 10 0.94 37.04 16.08
CA GLU A 10 1.95 36.47 16.98
C GLU A 10 2.91 35.52 16.23
N GLN A 11 4.22 35.72 16.39
CA GLN A 11 5.23 34.78 15.89
C GLN A 11 5.43 33.64 16.88
N PHE A 12 5.86 32.47 16.41
CA PHE A 12 5.99 31.27 17.25
C PHE A 12 6.95 31.48 18.44
N GLY A 13 8.04 32.23 18.26
CA GLY A 13 8.96 32.56 19.35
C GLY A 13 8.38 33.52 20.40
N ASP A 14 7.43 34.38 20.01
CA ASP A 14 6.72 35.26 20.95
C ASP A 14 5.69 34.48 21.75
N PHE A 15 5.02 33.52 21.11
CA PHE A 15 4.14 32.55 21.76
C PHE A 15 4.90 31.74 22.82
N LEU A 16 6.04 31.14 22.46
CA LEU A 16 6.83 30.32 23.40
C LEU A 16 7.28 31.09 24.64
N ARG A 17 7.73 32.35 24.48
CA ARG A 17 8.10 33.23 25.60
C ARG A 17 6.90 33.63 26.46
N ARG A 18 5.71 33.77 25.87
CA ARG A 18 4.49 34.12 26.60
C ARG A 18 3.97 32.96 27.44
N VAL A 19 4.10 31.74 26.94
CA VAL A 19 3.66 30.52 27.64
C VAL A 19 4.76 29.95 28.55
N GLU A 20 5.94 30.57 28.55
CA GLU A 20 7.04 30.24 29.45
C GLU A 20 6.60 30.47 30.92
N GLY A 21 6.53 29.38 31.69
CA GLY A 21 6.07 29.42 33.08
C GLY A 21 4.55 29.20 33.28
N ILE A 22 3.77 28.99 32.21
CA ILE A 22 2.40 28.50 32.32
C ILE A 22 2.43 26.98 32.55
N ASP A 23 1.67 26.49 33.52
CA ASP A 23 1.49 25.07 33.75
C ASP A 23 0.78 24.41 32.54
N PRO A 24 1.43 23.48 31.82
CA PRO A 24 0.83 22.80 30.67
C PRO A 24 -0.36 21.90 31.03
N ASP A 25 -0.56 21.58 32.32
CA ASP A 25 -1.62 20.71 32.80
C ASP A 25 -2.81 21.47 33.42
N ALA A 26 -2.76 22.81 33.43
CA ALA A 26 -3.90 23.63 33.86
C ALA A 26 -5.02 23.60 32.81
N GLU A 27 -6.18 23.02 33.15
CA GLU A 27 -7.29 22.73 32.22
C GLU A 27 -7.82 23.94 31.41
N ASP A 28 -7.79 25.14 32.01
CA ASP A 28 -8.23 26.39 31.36
C ASP A 28 -7.11 27.08 30.54
N SER A 29 -5.90 26.51 30.50
CA SER A 29 -4.77 27.13 29.82
C SER A 29 -4.79 26.87 28.30
N GLU A 30 -4.38 27.89 27.54
CA GLU A 30 -4.14 27.77 26.09
C GLU A 30 -3.11 26.68 25.77
N LEU A 31 -2.16 26.45 26.68
CA LEU A 31 -1.11 25.44 26.55
C LEU A 31 -1.65 24.01 26.72
N PHE A 32 -2.55 23.78 27.67
CA PHE A 32 -3.25 22.50 27.85
C PHE A 32 -4.09 22.15 26.62
N GLN A 33 -4.89 23.08 26.12
CA GLN A 33 -5.70 22.87 24.91
C GLN A 33 -4.83 22.58 23.68
N LEU A 34 -3.70 23.27 23.54
CA LEU A 34 -2.76 23.03 22.45
C LEU A 34 -2.06 21.68 22.59
N ASN A 35 -1.68 21.28 23.81
CA ASN A 35 -1.06 20.00 24.10
C ASN A 35 -2.03 18.84 23.85
N GLN A 36 -3.27 18.94 24.33
CA GLN A 36 -4.32 17.95 24.09
C GLN A 36 -4.59 17.81 22.59
N ARG A 37 -4.78 18.93 21.88
CA ARG A 37 -4.98 18.91 20.44
C ARG A 37 -3.75 18.40 19.67
N SER A 38 -2.55 18.65 20.15
CA SER A 38 -1.32 18.10 19.59
C SER A 38 -1.29 16.58 19.73
N LYS A 39 -1.65 16.05 20.91
CA LYS A 39 -1.77 14.60 21.17
C LYS A 39 -2.83 13.98 20.27
N GLU A 40 -4.02 14.60 20.17
CA GLU A 40 -5.09 14.15 19.28
C GLU A 40 -4.65 14.13 17.81
N LEU A 41 -3.96 15.18 17.34
CA LEU A 41 -3.48 15.24 15.96
C LEU A 41 -2.35 14.24 15.71
N ASP A 42 -1.49 13.97 16.69
CA ASP A 42 -0.44 12.96 16.62
C ASP A 42 -1.06 11.55 16.55
N ASP A 43 -2.04 11.27 17.42
CA ASP A 43 -2.83 10.03 17.40
C ASP A 43 -3.58 9.85 16.08
N LEU A 44 -4.20 10.90 15.55
CA LEU A 44 -4.87 10.88 14.24
C LEU A 44 -3.87 10.77 13.08
N ALA A 45 -2.64 11.24 13.25
CA ALA A 45 -1.58 11.09 12.26
C ALA A 45 -1.01 9.66 12.26
N GLN A 46 -1.20 8.87 13.31
CA GLN A 46 -0.82 7.47 13.32
C GLN A 46 -1.53 6.73 12.18
N GLY A 47 -0.73 6.18 11.27
CA GLY A 47 -1.24 5.50 10.09
C GLY A 47 -1.64 6.42 8.92
N PHE A 48 -1.45 7.74 9.02
CA PHE A 48 -1.65 8.66 7.90
C PHE A 48 -0.79 8.26 6.69
N ARG A 49 -1.39 8.27 5.50
CA ARG A 49 -0.69 7.91 4.25
C ARG A 49 -0.28 9.20 3.54
N HIS A 50 1.02 9.48 3.53
CA HIS A 50 1.59 10.67 2.86
C HIS A 50 1.45 10.67 1.33
N HIS A 51 0.91 9.60 0.73
CA HIS A 51 0.70 9.51 -0.71
C HIS A 51 -0.53 10.31 -1.16
N SER A 52 -0.54 10.74 -2.42
CA SER A 52 -1.72 11.39 -3.02
C SER A 52 -2.98 10.52 -2.88
N ILE A 53 -4.17 11.13 -2.78
CA ILE A 53 -5.46 10.42 -2.69
C ILE A 53 -5.59 9.37 -3.81
N ARG A 54 -5.19 9.72 -5.03
CA ARG A 54 -5.21 8.81 -6.18
C ARG A 54 -4.35 7.57 -5.95
N THR A 55 -3.17 7.74 -5.36
CA THR A 55 -2.27 6.63 -5.02
C THR A 55 -2.87 5.76 -3.93
N GLN A 56 -3.48 6.36 -2.90
CA GLN A 56 -4.16 5.63 -1.83
C GLN A 56 -5.31 4.78 -2.39
N LEU A 57 -6.18 5.37 -3.22
CA LEU A 57 -7.27 4.66 -3.87
C LEU A 57 -6.77 3.48 -4.74
N GLN A 58 -5.67 3.66 -5.45
CA GLN A 58 -5.06 2.57 -6.23
C GLN A 58 -4.51 1.46 -5.32
N GLN A 59 -3.86 1.82 -4.21
CA GLN A 59 -3.39 0.87 -3.21
C GLN A 59 -4.55 0.08 -2.62
N ASP A 60 -5.63 0.76 -2.19
CA ASP A 60 -6.82 0.14 -1.61
C ASP A 60 -7.54 -0.77 -2.62
N SER A 61 -7.69 -0.33 -3.87
CA SER A 61 -8.30 -1.13 -4.93
C SER A 61 -7.54 -2.43 -5.18
N HIS A 62 -6.20 -2.37 -5.24
CA HIS A 62 -5.38 -3.57 -5.43
C HIS A 62 -5.43 -4.49 -4.20
N LEU A 63 -5.49 -3.94 -2.97
CA LEU A 63 -5.68 -4.75 -1.76
C LEU A 63 -7.02 -5.48 -1.78
N LYS A 64 -8.11 -4.78 -2.13
CA LYS A 64 -9.44 -5.39 -2.22
C LYS A 64 -9.47 -6.55 -3.22
N LEU A 65 -8.80 -6.40 -4.38
CA LEU A 65 -8.67 -7.49 -5.36
C LEU A 65 -7.87 -8.67 -4.79
N TYR A 66 -6.78 -8.40 -4.08
CA TYR A 66 -5.97 -9.44 -3.45
C TYR A 66 -6.75 -10.19 -2.36
N GLN A 67 -7.47 -9.46 -1.52
CA GLN A 67 -8.35 -10.02 -0.49
C GLN A 67 -9.49 -10.86 -1.10
N ALA A 68 -10.14 -10.38 -2.17
CA ALA A 68 -11.16 -11.14 -2.87
C ALA A 68 -10.60 -12.44 -3.48
N TRP A 69 -9.40 -12.36 -4.08
CA TRP A 69 -8.69 -13.54 -4.57
C TRP A 69 -8.36 -14.52 -3.43
N ALA A 70 -7.81 -14.02 -2.32
CA ALA A 70 -7.44 -14.85 -1.17
C ALA A 70 -8.67 -15.54 -0.58
N LYS A 71 -9.78 -14.81 -0.42
CA LYS A 71 -11.06 -15.34 0.05
C LYS A 71 -11.62 -16.41 -0.89
N LEU A 72 -11.41 -16.31 -2.21
CA LEU A 72 -11.93 -17.30 -3.14
C LEU A 72 -11.03 -18.54 -3.26
N ILE A 73 -9.72 -18.35 -3.22
CA ILE A 73 -8.72 -19.36 -3.62
C ILE A 73 -8.03 -20.04 -2.44
N LEU A 74 -7.97 -19.36 -1.28
CA LEU A 74 -7.23 -19.84 -0.12
C LEU A 74 -8.13 -20.34 1.02
N THR A 75 -9.44 -20.14 0.92
CA THR A 75 -10.40 -20.71 1.88
C THR A 75 -11.05 -21.95 1.30
N ASP A 76 -11.24 -22.98 2.11
CA ASP A 76 -12.05 -24.13 1.72
C ASP A 76 -13.52 -23.68 1.54
N SER A 77 -14.14 -24.13 0.46
CA SER A 77 -15.42 -23.66 -0.10
C SER A 77 -16.66 -23.80 0.81
N HIS A 78 -16.48 -24.21 2.06
CA HIS A 78 -17.57 -24.41 3.01
C HIS A 78 -17.76 -23.27 4.04
N ASN A 79 -16.79 -22.36 4.22
CA ASN A 79 -16.83 -21.33 5.28
C ASN A 79 -16.57 -19.89 4.80
N THR A 80 -16.92 -19.55 3.56
CA THR A 80 -16.69 -18.20 2.99
C THR A 80 -17.52 -17.09 3.64
N SER A 81 -18.50 -17.40 4.49
CA SER A 81 -19.43 -16.41 5.06
C SER A 81 -18.93 -15.73 6.33
N GLU A 82 -17.89 -16.23 7.00
CA GLU A 82 -17.61 -15.84 8.40
C GLU A 82 -16.20 -15.30 8.68
N LEU A 83 -15.36 -15.11 7.66
CA LEU A 83 -14.04 -14.51 7.90
C LEU A 83 -14.19 -13.04 8.28
N SER A 84 -13.70 -12.71 9.48
CA SER A 84 -13.51 -11.31 9.90
C SER A 84 -12.48 -10.62 9.01
N ASP A 85 -12.47 -9.29 9.00
CA ASP A 85 -11.47 -8.51 8.27
C ASP A 85 -10.04 -8.84 8.74
N ASP A 86 -9.87 -9.10 10.05
CA ASP A 86 -8.58 -9.48 10.63
C ASP A 86 -8.12 -10.88 10.18
N ASP A 87 -9.04 -11.84 10.09
CA ASP A 87 -8.72 -13.19 9.59
C ASP A 87 -8.37 -13.15 8.10
N LEU A 88 -9.08 -12.31 7.34
CA LEU A 88 -8.79 -12.10 5.92
C LEU A 88 -7.42 -11.45 5.73
N ASP A 89 -7.05 -10.50 6.59
CA ASP A 89 -5.73 -9.90 6.58
C ASP A 89 -4.63 -10.90 6.94
N LYS A 90 -4.83 -11.77 7.94
CA LYS A 90 -3.90 -12.86 8.24
C LYS A 90 -3.82 -13.90 7.12
N LEU A 91 -4.93 -14.13 6.42
CA LEU A 91 -4.96 -14.98 5.23
C LEU A 91 -4.19 -14.34 4.06
N CYS A 92 -4.24 -13.02 3.91
CA CYS A 92 -3.50 -12.30 2.87
C CYS A 92 -2.00 -12.16 3.21
N PHE A 93 -1.70 -11.91 4.48
CA PHE A 93 -0.36 -11.61 5.01
C PHE A 93 -0.08 -12.52 6.22
N PRO A 94 0.28 -13.80 5.99
CA PRO A 94 0.43 -14.77 7.07
C PRO A 94 1.51 -14.39 8.07
N ASP A 95 1.32 -14.79 9.31
CA ASP A 95 2.40 -14.73 10.31
C ASP A 95 3.55 -15.67 9.89
N PRO A 96 4.80 -15.36 10.27
CA PRO A 96 5.93 -16.22 9.97
C PRO A 96 5.81 -17.55 10.74
N VAL A 97 6.08 -18.67 10.08
CA VAL A 97 5.88 -20.02 10.65
C VAL A 97 7.17 -20.83 10.76
N ASP A 98 8.14 -20.60 9.86
CA ASP A 98 9.39 -21.35 9.75
C ASP A 98 10.58 -20.44 10.05
N ASP A 99 11.53 -20.88 10.88
CA ASP A 99 12.73 -20.09 11.22
C ASP A 99 13.69 -19.92 10.02
N HIS A 100 13.69 -20.86 9.07
CA HIS A 100 14.55 -20.81 7.89
C HIS A 100 13.94 -20.02 6.74
N GLU A 101 12.64 -20.18 6.49
CA GLU A 101 11.91 -19.42 5.48
C GLU A 101 10.62 -18.80 6.02
N PRO A 102 10.71 -17.81 6.93
CA PRO A 102 9.55 -17.28 7.67
C PRO A 102 8.44 -16.75 6.76
N PHE A 103 8.79 -16.26 5.58
CA PHE A 103 7.86 -15.64 4.65
C PHE A 103 7.56 -16.50 3.41
N ALA A 104 7.83 -17.82 3.44
CA ALA A 104 7.56 -18.72 2.31
C ALA A 104 6.09 -18.68 1.87
N THR A 105 5.16 -18.70 2.82
CA THR A 105 3.71 -18.64 2.55
C THR A 105 3.31 -17.30 1.93
N LEU A 106 3.83 -16.19 2.45
CA LEU A 106 3.61 -14.86 1.88
C LEU A 106 4.13 -14.79 0.45
N LYS A 107 5.37 -15.25 0.20
CA LYS A 107 5.98 -15.33 -1.14
C LYS A 107 5.08 -16.10 -2.10
N SER A 108 4.63 -17.28 -1.70
CA SER A 108 3.77 -18.13 -2.54
C SER A 108 2.45 -17.42 -2.88
N ARG A 109 1.78 -16.82 -1.89
CA ARG A 109 0.50 -16.12 -2.09
C ARG A 109 0.64 -14.90 -3.00
N LEU A 110 1.64 -14.05 -2.79
CA LEU A 110 1.91 -12.89 -3.63
C LEU A 110 2.20 -13.27 -5.09
N ARG A 111 2.99 -14.34 -5.30
CA ARG A 111 3.32 -14.82 -6.65
C ARG A 111 2.10 -15.40 -7.35
N ARG A 112 1.30 -16.22 -6.66
CA ARG A 112 0.05 -16.78 -7.21
C ARG A 112 -0.95 -15.69 -7.55
N PHE A 113 -1.10 -14.67 -6.72
CA PHE A 113 -1.97 -13.54 -7.03
C PHE A 113 -1.57 -12.83 -8.33
N LEU A 114 -0.27 -12.62 -8.59
CA LEU A 114 0.18 -12.02 -9.84
C LEU A 114 -0.17 -12.86 -11.08
N VAL A 115 -0.14 -14.20 -10.97
CA VAL A 115 -0.60 -15.10 -12.04
C VAL A 115 -2.09 -14.83 -12.32
N PHE A 116 -2.93 -14.81 -11.28
CA PHE A 116 -4.36 -14.51 -11.41
C PHE A 116 -4.62 -13.12 -12.00
N ALA A 117 -3.83 -12.12 -11.60
CA ALA A 117 -3.96 -10.77 -12.14
C ALA A 117 -3.69 -10.74 -13.66
N VAL A 118 -2.69 -11.49 -14.15
CA VAL A 118 -2.40 -11.58 -15.59
C VAL A 118 -3.53 -12.25 -16.37
N GLU A 119 -4.12 -13.30 -15.82
CA GLU A 119 -5.13 -14.09 -16.52
C GLU A 119 -6.54 -13.49 -16.47
N LYS A 120 -6.89 -12.78 -15.39
CA LYS A 120 -8.28 -12.39 -15.12
C LYS A 120 -8.53 -10.90 -15.09
N CYS A 121 -7.50 -10.06 -14.95
CA CYS A 121 -7.72 -8.62 -15.00
C CYS A 121 -7.88 -8.14 -16.44
N VAL A 122 -8.82 -7.23 -16.65
CA VAL A 122 -9.13 -6.67 -17.96
C VAL A 122 -7.99 -5.74 -18.40
N PRO A 123 -7.39 -5.96 -19.58
CA PRO A 123 -6.41 -5.05 -20.13
C PRO A 123 -7.04 -3.71 -20.51
N ARG A 124 -6.22 -2.65 -20.50
CA ARG A 124 -6.71 -1.30 -20.82
C ARG A 124 -6.96 -1.11 -22.32
N SER A 125 -6.21 -1.82 -23.16
CA SER A 125 -6.37 -1.81 -24.61
C SER A 125 -7.23 -2.99 -25.04
N ILE A 126 -8.17 -2.76 -25.95
CA ILE A 126 -9.01 -3.83 -26.53
C ILE A 126 -8.18 -4.86 -27.32
N ASN A 127 -7.00 -4.47 -27.80
CA ASN A 127 -6.12 -5.33 -28.59
C ASN A 127 -5.18 -6.18 -27.72
N ASP A 128 -5.07 -5.86 -26.43
CA ASP A 128 -4.22 -6.62 -25.53
C ASP A 128 -5.00 -7.82 -24.99
N LYS A 129 -4.35 -9.00 -24.96
CA LYS A 129 -4.93 -10.21 -24.34
C LYS A 129 -4.75 -10.24 -22.82
N HIS A 130 -3.75 -9.53 -22.31
CA HIS A 130 -3.34 -9.55 -20.91
C HIS A 130 -2.99 -8.14 -20.43
N ILE A 131 -3.04 -7.92 -19.12
CA ILE A 131 -2.58 -6.65 -18.54
C ILE A 131 -1.10 -6.37 -18.88
N SER A 132 -0.78 -5.09 -19.09
CA SER A 132 0.59 -4.68 -19.39
C SER A 132 1.54 -4.90 -18.21
N TYR A 133 2.84 -5.01 -18.51
CA TYR A 133 3.89 -5.14 -17.49
C TYR A 133 3.90 -3.95 -16.50
N ARG A 134 3.51 -2.76 -16.97
CA ARG A 134 3.38 -1.56 -16.12
C ARG A 134 2.31 -1.76 -15.04
N VAL A 135 1.20 -2.42 -15.36
CA VAL A 135 0.15 -2.74 -14.38
C VAL A 135 0.68 -3.73 -13.35
N LEU A 136 1.46 -4.74 -13.76
CA LEU A 136 2.14 -5.65 -12.82
C LEU A 136 3.10 -4.92 -11.87
N ILE A 137 3.84 -3.92 -12.36
CA ILE A 137 4.67 -3.06 -11.50
C ILE A 137 3.82 -2.35 -10.44
N HIS A 138 2.61 -1.88 -10.79
CA HIS A 138 1.69 -1.26 -9.82
C HIS A 138 1.16 -2.28 -8.81
N TYR A 139 0.80 -3.49 -9.22
CA TYR A 139 0.44 -4.56 -8.29
C TYR A 139 1.58 -4.84 -7.31
N ARG A 140 2.80 -5.07 -7.82
CA ARG A 140 3.99 -5.30 -6.98
C ARG A 140 4.21 -4.19 -5.96
N ARG A 141 4.26 -2.93 -6.40
CA ARG A 141 4.48 -1.78 -5.49
C ARG A 141 3.42 -1.69 -4.41
N ASN A 142 2.15 -1.90 -4.76
CA ASN A 142 1.04 -1.79 -3.82
C ASN A 142 1.02 -2.97 -2.84
N MET A 143 1.30 -4.20 -3.31
CA MET A 143 1.38 -5.37 -2.42
C MET A 143 2.57 -5.27 -1.45
N ILE A 144 3.72 -4.76 -1.89
CA ILE A 144 4.85 -4.49 -1.00
C ILE A 144 4.47 -3.46 0.07
N PHE A 145 3.84 -2.36 -0.33
CA PHE A 145 3.35 -1.35 0.62
C PHE A 145 2.44 -1.98 1.69
N TRP A 146 1.47 -2.79 1.26
CA TRP A 146 0.54 -3.43 2.17
C TRP A 146 1.17 -4.49 3.06
N ALA A 147 2.07 -5.32 2.53
CA ALA A 147 2.78 -6.29 3.33
C ALA A 147 3.53 -5.60 4.48
N LEU A 148 4.37 -4.61 4.15
CA LEU A 148 5.14 -3.87 5.16
C LEU A 148 4.24 -3.20 6.20
N ARG A 149 3.14 -2.59 5.74
CA ARG A 149 2.18 -1.94 6.63
C ARG A 149 1.46 -2.93 7.55
N LYS A 150 0.90 -4.01 7.01
CA LYS A 150 0.12 -5.01 7.78
C LYS A 150 0.97 -5.77 8.79
N TYR A 151 2.26 -5.97 8.53
CA TYR A 151 3.18 -6.50 9.55
C TYR A 151 3.48 -5.46 10.63
N SER A 152 3.72 -4.19 10.25
CA SER A 152 3.91 -3.09 11.21
C SER A 152 2.70 -2.90 12.12
N ASP A 153 1.48 -2.93 11.56
CA ASP A 153 0.22 -2.79 12.29
C ASP A 153 0.06 -3.93 13.33
N ARG A 154 0.58 -5.12 13.04
CA ARG A 154 0.59 -6.29 13.94
C ARG A 154 1.83 -6.40 14.83
N ARG A 155 2.74 -5.41 14.80
CA ARG A 155 4.03 -5.42 15.53
C ARG A 155 4.92 -6.63 15.21
N ILE A 156 4.82 -7.14 14.00
CA ILE A 156 5.68 -8.21 13.48
C ILE A 156 6.77 -7.58 12.62
N THR A 157 8.02 -8.03 12.76
CA THR A 157 9.12 -7.58 11.91
C THR A 157 8.83 -7.95 10.45
N PRO A 158 8.68 -6.99 9.53
CA PRO A 158 8.35 -7.28 8.15
C PRO A 158 9.54 -7.91 7.39
N PRO A 159 9.28 -8.64 6.30
CA PRO A 159 10.35 -9.05 5.39
C PRO A 159 11.04 -7.83 4.77
N ASN A 160 12.31 -7.99 4.43
CA ASN A 160 13.06 -6.93 3.76
C ASN A 160 12.36 -6.52 2.44
N ARG A 161 12.23 -5.20 2.21
CA ARG A 161 11.58 -4.66 1.01
C ARG A 161 12.22 -5.14 -0.29
N GLY A 162 13.55 -5.21 -0.33
CA GLY A 162 14.31 -5.71 -1.49
C GLY A 162 14.07 -7.20 -1.74
N TRP A 163 13.89 -7.98 -0.68
CA TRP A 163 13.50 -9.39 -0.81
C TRP A 163 12.11 -9.51 -1.44
N LEU A 164 11.10 -8.78 -0.96
CA LEU A 164 9.76 -8.78 -1.54
C LEU A 164 9.79 -8.35 -3.03
N ASP A 165 10.52 -7.29 -3.34
CA ASP A 165 10.66 -6.82 -4.72
C ASP A 165 11.29 -7.89 -5.61
N SER A 166 12.37 -8.54 -5.15
CA SER A 166 13.02 -9.63 -5.88
C SER A 166 12.06 -10.81 -6.15
N GLN A 167 11.37 -11.31 -5.10
CA GLN A 167 10.47 -12.46 -5.22
C GLN A 167 9.30 -12.22 -6.19
N MET A 168 8.77 -11.00 -6.21
CA MET A 168 7.69 -10.62 -7.13
C MET A 168 8.21 -10.30 -8.53
N THR A 169 9.41 -9.72 -8.65
CA THR A 169 10.04 -9.43 -9.96
C THR A 169 10.33 -10.69 -10.73
N GLU A 170 10.83 -11.72 -10.05
CA GLU A 170 11.14 -13.01 -10.66
C GLU A 170 9.91 -13.62 -11.34
N ILE A 171 8.78 -13.71 -10.62
CA ILE A 171 7.53 -14.22 -11.23
C ILE A 171 7.01 -13.29 -12.32
N MET A 172 7.13 -11.97 -12.18
CA MET A 172 6.70 -11.03 -13.23
C MET A 172 7.49 -11.22 -14.53
N ARG A 173 8.80 -11.45 -14.45
CA ARG A 173 9.63 -11.73 -15.63
C ARG A 173 9.25 -13.04 -16.29
N TYR A 174 8.97 -14.07 -15.48
CA TYR A 174 8.45 -15.35 -15.99
C TYR A 174 7.09 -15.18 -16.68
N LEU A 175 6.14 -14.47 -16.05
CA LEU A 175 4.84 -14.17 -16.66
C LEU A 175 4.98 -13.38 -17.96
N GLN A 176 5.91 -12.43 -18.00
CA GLN A 176 6.21 -11.68 -19.22
C GLN A 176 6.65 -12.60 -20.38
N SER A 177 7.53 -13.58 -20.11
CA SER A 177 7.96 -14.53 -21.13
C SER A 177 6.85 -15.50 -21.55
N VAL A 178 6.04 -15.97 -20.61
CA VAL A 178 4.96 -16.94 -20.87
C VAL A 178 3.82 -16.30 -21.67
N TYR A 179 3.32 -15.14 -21.24
CA TYR A 179 2.17 -14.48 -21.85
C TYR A 179 2.55 -13.47 -22.94
N LYS A 180 3.84 -13.38 -23.30
CA LYS A 180 4.40 -12.44 -24.29
C LYS A 180 3.94 -10.99 -24.04
N ILE A 181 3.92 -10.57 -22.78
CA ILE A 181 3.48 -9.23 -22.39
C ILE A 181 4.49 -8.23 -22.93
N GLN A 182 4.04 -7.33 -23.79
CA GLN A 182 4.90 -6.30 -24.35
C GLN A 182 5.39 -5.38 -23.22
N THR A 183 6.71 -5.22 -23.14
CA THR A 183 7.29 -4.06 -22.46
C THR A 183 7.15 -2.88 -23.41
N TYR A 184 6.78 -1.72 -22.88
CA TYR A 184 6.69 -0.49 -23.66
C TYR A 184 8.11 -0.08 -24.08
N GLN A 185 8.67 -0.75 -25.08
CA GLN A 185 9.72 -0.16 -25.89
C GLN A 185 9.01 0.82 -26.81
N ALA A 186 9.47 2.07 -26.81
CA ALA A 186 9.03 3.07 -27.75
C ALA A 186 9.14 2.48 -29.16
N SER A 187 7.99 2.16 -29.75
CA SER A 187 7.91 1.96 -31.18
C SER A 187 8.19 3.31 -31.83
N SER A 188 9.41 3.50 -32.32
CA SER A 188 9.72 4.54 -33.31
C SER A 188 10.93 4.09 -34.14
N PRO A 189 11.02 4.43 -35.43
CA PRO A 189 10.13 5.30 -36.22
C PRO A 189 9.52 4.58 -37.43
N SER A 190 8.24 4.84 -37.75
CA SER A 190 7.75 4.65 -39.11
C SER A 190 8.41 5.69 -40.00
N ARG A 191 9.41 5.26 -40.78
CA ARG A 191 9.94 5.98 -41.94
C ARG A 191 8.77 6.44 -42.81
N THR A 192 8.51 7.74 -42.84
CA THR A 192 7.69 8.34 -43.89
C THR A 192 8.57 8.43 -45.13
N CYS A 193 8.58 7.38 -45.94
CA CYS A 193 8.93 7.53 -47.35
C CYS A 193 7.76 8.25 -48.00
N VAL A 194 7.99 9.49 -48.43
CA VAL A 194 7.15 10.16 -49.43
C VAL A 194 8.06 10.39 -50.63
N GLY A 195 7.90 9.55 -51.66
CA GLY A 195 8.25 9.90 -53.04
C GLY A 195 7.30 10.99 -53.54
N THR A 196 7.55 11.72 -54.61
CA THR A 196 8.39 11.59 -55.81
C THR A 196 8.58 12.99 -56.34
#